data_AF-A0A2D7LJQ1-F1
#
_entry.id   AF-A0A2D7LJQ1-F1
#
_cell.length_a   1.000
_cell.length_b   1.000
_cell.length_c   1.000
_cell.angle_alpha   90.00
_cell.angle_beta   90.00
_cell.angle_gamma   90.00
#
_symmetry.space_group_name_H-M   'P 1'
#
loop_
_entity.id
_entity.type
_entity.pdbx_description
1 polymer ?
#
loop_
_entity_poly.entity_id
_entity_poly.type
_entity_poly.pdbx_seq_one_letter_code
_entity_poly.pdbx_strand_id
1 'polypeptide(L)'
;MNAKQIKKLRKLVRPIQVEWLRELLPEDQAKDINIGNVEGLLPEQTHAFGQGQLHVSYMTDKWIMKYLKQYPNITTYKELMEISNNG
;
A
#
# COMPACT_ATOMS: atom_id res chain seq x y z
N MET A 1 -9.42 9.67 -14.46
CA MET A 1 -9.95 8.33 -14.09
C MET A 1 -11.43 8.42 -13.73
N ASN A 2 -12.23 7.41 -14.10
CA ASN A 2 -13.64 7.31 -13.73
C ASN A 2 -13.82 6.60 -12.36
N ALA A 3 -14.94 6.83 -11.67
CA ALA A 3 -15.27 6.23 -10.37
C ALA A 3 -15.18 4.69 -10.36
N LYS A 4 -15.55 4.02 -11.46
CA LYS A 4 -15.41 2.57 -11.61
C LYS A 4 -13.94 2.11 -11.53
N GLN A 5 -13.03 2.84 -12.18
CA GLN A 5 -11.61 2.52 -12.17
C GLN A 5 -11.01 2.77 -10.78
N ILE A 6 -11.38 3.89 -10.15
CA ILE A 6 -10.94 4.22 -8.78
C ILE A 6 -11.38 3.13 -7.80
N LYS A 7 -12.62 2.63 -7.92
CA LYS A 7 -13.12 1.52 -7.10
C LYS A 7 -12.35 0.23 -7.34
N LYS A 8 -11.92 -0.06 -8.57
CA LYS A 8 -11.04 -1.21 -8.88
C LYS A 8 -9.67 -1.05 -8.22
N LEU A 9 -9.01 0.11 -8.37
CA LEU A 9 -7.70 0.35 -7.74
C LEU A 9 -7.75 0.27 -6.21
N ARG A 10 -8.80 0.82 -5.59
CA ARG A 10 -8.96 0.73 -4.12
C ARG A 10 -9.06 -0.72 -3.63
N LYS A 11 -9.56 -1.65 -4.46
CA LYS A 11 -9.58 -3.08 -4.12
C LYS A 11 -8.19 -3.73 -4.17
N LEU A 12 -7.24 -3.17 -4.92
CA LEU A 12 -5.87 -3.67 -5.04
C LEU A 12 -4.98 -3.21 -3.86
N VAL A 13 -5.33 -2.11 -3.20
CA VAL A 13 -4.58 -1.57 -2.05
C VAL A 13 -4.38 -2.62 -0.96
N ARG A 14 -5.45 -3.27 -0.50
CA ARG A 14 -5.37 -4.25 0.59
C ARG A 14 -4.54 -5.50 0.24
N PRO A 15 -4.74 -6.15 -0.92
CA PRO A 15 -3.85 -7.22 -1.38
C PRO A 15 -2.38 -6.83 -1.39
N ILE A 16 -2.04 -5.64 -1.91
CA ILE A 16 -0.66 -5.14 -1.96
C ILE A 16 -0.08 -4.98 -0.54
N GLN A 17 -0.86 -4.44 0.40
CA GLN A 17 -0.43 -4.31 1.80
C GLN A 17 -0.21 -5.68 2.46
N VAL A 18 -1.06 -6.66 2.17
CA VAL A 18 -0.90 -8.05 2.66
C VAL A 18 0.38 -8.66 2.10
N GLU A 19 0.66 -8.53 0.80
CA GLU A 19 1.90 -9.00 0.20
C GLU A 19 3.13 -8.35 0.85
N TRP A 20 3.10 -7.03 1.03
CA TRP A 20 4.16 -6.30 1.71
C TRP A 20 4.42 -6.79 3.14
N LEU A 21 3.36 -6.91 3.96
CA LEU A 21 3.51 -7.37 5.34
C LEU A 21 4.03 -8.81 5.41
N ARG A 22 3.63 -9.66 4.44
CA ARG A 22 4.11 -11.05 4.35
C ARG A 22 5.57 -11.15 3.92
N GLU A 23 6.07 -10.23 3.09
CA GLU A 23 7.50 -10.18 2.76
C GLU A 23 8.35 -9.60 3.90
N LEU A 24 7.79 -8.72 4.72
CA LEU A 24 8.50 -8.12 5.86
C LEU A 24 8.59 -9.05 7.08
N LEU A 25 7.59 -9.90 7.28
CA LEU A 25 7.45 -10.72 8.48
C LEU A 25 7.85 -12.19 8.24
N PRO A 26 8.26 -12.92 9.29
CA PRO A 26 8.57 -14.35 9.19
C PRO A 26 7.37 -15.16 8.71
N GLU A 27 7.61 -16.31 8.07
CA GLU A 27 6.56 -17.18 7.48
C GLU A 27 5.45 -17.56 8.46
N ASP A 28 5.79 -17.73 9.74
CA ASP A 28 4.81 -18.08 10.78
C ASP A 28 3.78 -16.97 11.01
N GLN A 29 4.22 -15.71 11.04
CA GLN A 29 3.32 -14.56 11.19
C GLN A 29 2.64 -14.19 9.87
N ALA A 30 3.34 -14.36 8.75
CA ALA A 30 2.84 -14.05 7.42
C ALA A 30 1.55 -14.83 7.06
N LYS A 31 1.42 -16.07 7.57
CA LYS A 31 0.24 -16.93 7.35
C LYS A 31 -1.04 -16.35 7.94
N ASP A 32 -0.94 -15.67 9.07
CA ASP A 32 -2.09 -15.10 9.77
C ASP A 32 -2.57 -13.79 9.14
N ILE A 33 -1.73 -13.12 8.35
CA ILE A 33 -2.04 -11.84 7.70
C ILE A 33 -2.97 -12.05 6.51
N ASN A 34 -4.07 -11.30 6.49
CA ASN A 34 -5.11 -11.37 5.48
C ASN A 34 -5.74 -9.99 5.22
N ILE A 35 -6.56 -9.90 4.17
CA ILE A 35 -7.20 -8.64 3.73
C ILE A 35 -8.12 -8.03 4.81
N GLY A 36 -8.62 -8.85 5.74
CA GLY A 36 -9.50 -8.42 6.82
C GLY A 36 -8.79 -7.86 8.04
N ASN A 37 -7.55 -8.30 8.32
CA ASN A 37 -6.78 -7.85 9.48
C ASN A 37 -5.69 -6.82 9.15
N VAL A 38 -5.27 -6.72 7.88
CA VAL A 38 -4.20 -5.82 7.44
C VAL A 38 -4.44 -4.37 7.91
N GLU A 39 -5.67 -3.88 7.85
CA GLU A 39 -6.02 -2.52 8.26
C GLU A 39 -5.75 -2.27 9.76
N GLY A 40 -5.92 -3.29 10.61
CA GLY A 40 -5.62 -3.22 12.04
C GLY A 40 -4.16 -3.47 12.40
N LEU A 41 -3.34 -3.95 11.46
CA LEU A 41 -1.89 -4.11 11.63
C LEU A 41 -1.11 -2.87 11.21
N LEU A 42 -1.75 -1.98 10.44
CA LEU A 42 -1.15 -0.73 10.01
C LEU A 42 -1.16 0.30 11.15
N PRO A 43 -0.16 1.20 11.20
CA PRO A 43 -0.18 2.30 12.14
C PRO A 43 -1.41 3.19 11.93
N GLU A 44 -2.09 3.59 13.01
CA GLU A 44 -3.19 4.57 12.94
C GLU A 44 -2.72 5.94 12.40
N GLN A 45 -1.45 6.28 12.64
CA GLN A 45 -0.83 7.51 12.16
C GLN A 45 -0.38 7.39 10.71
N THR A 46 -1.15 8.02 9.81
CA THR A 46 -0.96 7.93 8.35
C THR A 46 -0.05 8.98 7.74
N HIS A 47 0.39 9.97 8.53
CA HIS A 47 1.26 11.04 8.07
C HIS A 47 2.45 11.20 9.02
N ALA A 48 3.63 11.44 8.45
CA ALA A 48 4.85 11.74 9.17
C ALA A 48 5.24 13.19 8.91
N PHE A 49 5.56 13.95 9.96
CA PHE A 49 6.06 15.31 9.82
C PHE A 49 7.60 15.30 9.80
N GLY A 50 8.20 15.91 8.78
CA GLY A 50 9.66 15.97 8.62
C GLY A 50 10.07 17.17 7.78
N GLN A 51 11.19 17.81 8.12
CA GLN A 51 11.72 18.98 7.39
C GLN A 51 10.70 20.11 7.14
N GLY A 52 9.77 20.31 8.08
CA GLY A 52 8.72 21.34 7.96
C GLY A 52 7.55 20.97 7.05
N GLN A 53 7.51 19.74 6.52
CA GLN A 53 6.45 19.24 5.64
C GLN A 53 5.79 17.98 6.20
N LEU A 54 4.51 17.80 5.85
CA LEU A 54 3.72 16.62 6.23
C LEU A 54 3.73 15.61 5.07
N HIS A 55 4.42 14.50 5.26
CA HIS A 55 4.53 13.42 4.30
C HIS A 55 3.52 12.32 4.60
N VAL A 56 2.99 11.69 3.56
CA VAL A 56 2.14 10.50 3.73
C VAL A 56 3.04 9.31 4.07
N SER A 57 2.70 8.59 5.13
CA SER A 57 3.46 7.41 5.58
C SER A 57 3.44 6.32 4.51
N TYR A 58 4.55 5.59 4.45
CA TYR A 58 4.77 4.49 3.52
C TYR A 58 3.71 3.38 3.68
N MET A 59 3.29 2.78 2.56
CA MET A 59 2.28 1.70 2.47
C MET A 59 0.88 1.99 3.05
N THR A 60 0.60 3.24 3.38
CA THR A 60 -0.78 3.66 3.67
C THR A 60 -1.64 3.63 2.40
N ASP A 61 -2.95 3.51 2.57
CA ASP A 61 -3.92 3.53 1.48
C ASP A 61 -3.72 4.71 0.53
N LYS A 62 -3.47 5.90 1.10
CA LYS A 62 -3.27 7.13 0.35
C LYS A 62 -1.97 7.09 -0.46
N TRP A 63 -0.91 6.50 0.10
CA TRP A 63 0.37 6.32 -0.57
C TRP A 63 0.22 5.36 -1.76
N ILE A 64 -0.28 4.14 -1.54
CA ILE A 64 -0.46 3.13 -2.60
C ILE A 64 -1.39 3.65 -3.69
N MET A 65 -2.50 4.27 -3.30
CA MET A 65 -3.47 4.82 -4.25
C MET A 65 -2.90 5.96 -5.10
N LYS A 66 -1.91 6.72 -4.61
CA LYS A 66 -1.21 7.74 -5.42
C LYS A 66 -0.49 7.08 -6.59
N TYR A 67 0.26 6.01 -6.35
CA TYR A 67 0.96 5.27 -7.39
C TYR A 67 0.01 4.52 -8.31
N LEU A 68 -1.01 3.83 -7.78
CA LEU A 68 -1.99 3.12 -8.63
C LEU A 68 -2.74 4.09 -9.58
N LYS A 69 -3.00 5.33 -9.15
CA LYS A 69 -3.62 6.35 -10.03
C LYS A 69 -2.68 6.81 -11.15
N GLN A 70 -1.38 6.89 -10.87
CA GLN A 70 -0.36 7.28 -11.85
C GLN A 70 -0.03 6.11 -12.79
N TYR A 71 -0.04 4.88 -12.27
CA TYR A 71 0.30 3.65 -12.95
C TYR A 71 -0.79 2.59 -12.71
N PRO A 72 -1.91 2.67 -13.43
CA PRO A 72 -3.06 1.79 -13.22
C PRO A 72 -2.84 0.33 -13.64
N ASN A 73 -1.69 0.03 -14.25
CA ASN A 73 -1.29 -1.32 -14.65
C ASN A 73 -0.66 -2.11 -13.49
N ILE A 74 -0.26 -1.45 -12.40
CA ILE A 74 0.31 -2.11 -11.23
C ILE A 74 -0.77 -2.92 -10.53
N THR A 75 -0.45 -4.18 -10.22
CA THR A 75 -1.34 -5.07 -9.49
C THR A 75 -0.70 -5.74 -8.28
N THR A 76 0.63 -5.77 -8.24
CA THR A 76 1.42 -6.48 -7.21
C THR A 76 2.30 -5.54 -6.40
N TYR A 77 2.70 -5.96 -5.21
CA TYR A 77 3.65 -5.23 -4.37
C TYR A 77 5.01 -5.01 -5.07
N LYS A 78 5.52 -6.02 -5.78
CA LYS A 78 6.83 -5.94 -6.44
C LYS A 78 6.90 -4.85 -7.51
N GLU A 79 5.90 -4.80 -8.38
CA GLU A 79 5.77 -3.75 -9.42
C GLU A 79 5.69 -2.35 -8.79
N LEU A 80 4.98 -2.22 -7.67
CA LEU A 80 4.87 -0.96 -6.93
C LEU A 80 6.22 -0.51 -6.38
N MET A 81 7.02 -1.44 -5.87
CA MET A 81 8.35 -1.15 -5.33
C MET A 81 9.35 -0.75 -6.40
N GLU A 82 9.33 -1.42 -7.56
CA GLU A 82 10.17 -1.05 -8.70
C GLU A 82 9.95 0.40 -9.12
N ILE A 83 8.70 0.85 -9.13
CA ILE A 83 8.33 2.21 -9.52
C ILE A 83 8.67 3.21 -8.40
N SER A 84 8.46 2.84 -7.14
CA SER A 84 8.78 3.71 -6.01
C SER A 84 10.29 3.95 -5.86
N ASN A 85 11.11 2.94 -6.12
CA ASN A 85 12.57 3.03 -5.96
C ASN A 85 13.26 3.74 -7.13
N ASN A 86 12.60 3.84 -8.28
CA ASN A 86 13.08 4.55 -9.47
C ASN A 86 12.68 6.04 -9.52
N GLY A 87 12.11 6.58 -8.43
CA GLY A 87 11.55 7.93 -8.34
C GLY A 87 12.41 8.93 -7.60
#